data_AF-A0A1X3DIC3-F1
#
_entry.id   AF-A0A1X3DIC3-F1
#
_cell.length_a   1.000
_cell.length_b   1.000
_cell.length_c   1.000
_cell.angle_alpha   90.00
_cell.angle_beta   90.00
_cell.angle_gamma   90.00
#
_symmetry.space_group_name_H-M   'P 1'
#
loop_
_entity.id
_entity.type
_entity.pdbx_description
1 polymer ?
#
loop_
_entity_poly.entity_id
_entity_poly.type
_entity_poly.pdbx_seq_one_letter_code
_entity_poly.pdbx_strand_id
1 'polypeptide(L)'
;MKEEIRLLRDKADEITAFYEQKGNSYLVLGGEFFNLNRENVAEYTALAGIADRYRHKFAWYLNDSPLIEECGIDIEKEAANFKAQFAEFFK
;
A
#
# COMPACT_ATOMS: atom_id res chain seq x y z
N MET A 1 -5.93 -17.71 -8.43
CA MET A 1 -4.94 -17.16 -7.49
C MET A 1 -4.01 -16.13 -8.14
N LYS A 2 -3.06 -16.47 -9.02
CA LYS A 2 -2.14 -15.46 -9.60
C LYS A 2 -2.84 -14.25 -10.24
N GLU A 3 -3.95 -14.45 -10.94
CA GLU A 3 -4.70 -13.34 -11.54
C GLU A 3 -5.30 -12.38 -10.50
N GLU A 4 -5.87 -12.91 -9.42
CA GLU A 4 -6.35 -12.12 -8.30
C GLU A 4 -5.21 -11.32 -7.65
N ILE A 5 -4.06 -11.97 -7.43
CA ILE A 5 -2.88 -11.29 -6.86
C ILE A 5 -2.35 -10.19 -7.78
N ARG A 6 -2.47 -10.32 -9.12
CA ARG A 6 -2.14 -9.22 -10.05
C ARG A 6 -3.05 -8.01 -9.81
N LEU A 7 -4.36 -8.24 -9.72
CA LEU A 7 -5.31 -7.16 -9.45
C LEU A 7 -5.04 -6.50 -8.08
N LEU A 8 -4.69 -7.28 -7.06
CA LEU A 8 -4.34 -6.72 -5.75
C LEU A 8 -3.02 -5.97 -5.75
N ARG A 9 -2.01 -6.42 -6.51
CA ARG A 9 -0.76 -5.67 -6.71
C ARG A 9 -1.03 -4.32 -7.36
N ASP A 10 -1.81 -4.31 -8.44
CA ASP A 10 -2.08 -3.07 -9.18
C ASP A 10 -2.93 -2.12 -8.33
N LYS A 11 -3.88 -2.65 -7.55
CA LYS A 11 -4.63 -1.85 -6.56
C LYS A 11 -3.73 -1.33 -5.44
N ALA A 12 -2.75 -2.11 -4.96
CA ALA A 12 -1.80 -1.66 -3.95
C ALA A 12 -0.94 -0.50 -4.47
N ASP A 13 -0.51 -0.55 -5.74
CA ASP A 13 0.20 0.54 -6.42
C ASP A 13 -0.66 1.82 -6.50
N GLU A 14 -1.93 1.69 -6.89
CA GLU A 14 -2.90 2.79 -6.91
C GLU A 14 -3.09 3.44 -5.53
N ILE A 15 -3.24 2.62 -4.49
CA ILE A 15 -3.42 3.09 -3.10
C ILE A 15 -2.17 3.80 -2.59
N THR A 16 -0.97 3.27 -2.88
CA THR A 16 0.29 3.93 -2.55
C THR A 16 0.34 5.32 -3.18
N ALA A 17 0.11 5.41 -4.49
CA ALA A 17 0.13 6.68 -5.21
C ALA A 17 -0.91 7.68 -4.66
N PHE A 18 -2.12 7.20 -4.32
CA PHE A 18 -3.17 8.03 -3.73
C PHE A 18 -2.72 8.70 -2.41
N TYR A 19 -2.15 7.91 -1.49
CA TYR A 19 -1.74 8.43 -0.19
C TYR A 19 -0.48 9.30 -0.27
N GLU A 20 0.48 8.97 -1.14
CA GLU A 20 1.64 9.83 -1.41
C GLU A 20 1.20 11.18 -1.96
N GLN A 21 0.25 11.21 -2.91
CA GLN A 21 -0.30 12.46 -3.45
C GLN A 21 -1.00 13.29 -2.37
N LYS A 22 -1.78 12.64 -1.49
CA LYS A 22 -2.45 13.31 -0.36
C LYS A 22 -1.44 13.96 0.58
N GLY A 23 -0.42 13.22 1.02
CA GLY A 23 0.66 13.78 1.85
C GLY A 23 1.38 14.95 1.17
N ASN A 24 1.75 14.77 -0.10
CA ASN A 24 2.47 15.78 -0.88
C ASN A 24 1.67 17.06 -1.12
N SER A 25 0.34 16.99 -1.20
CA SER A 25 -0.49 18.18 -1.38
C SER A 25 -0.30 19.21 -0.25
N TYR A 26 -0.11 18.76 1.00
CA TYR A 26 0.14 19.64 2.13
C TYR A 26 1.55 20.23 2.13
N LEU A 27 2.54 19.52 1.58
CA LEU A 27 3.90 20.02 1.40
C LEU A 27 3.94 21.16 0.37
N VAL A 28 3.17 21.02 -0.72
CA VAL A 28 3.11 22.03 -1.79
C VAL A 28 2.37 23.30 -1.35
N LEU A 29 1.37 23.18 -0.47
CA LEU A 29 0.61 24.33 0.06
C LEU A 29 1.40 25.19 1.06
N GLY A 30 2.62 24.77 1.44
CA GLY A 30 3.54 25.54 2.29
C GLY A 30 3.62 25.03 3.73
N GLY A 31 4.67 25.47 4.44
CA GLY A 31 5.04 24.95 5.75
C GLY A 31 3.96 25.11 6.84
N GLU A 32 3.15 26.18 6.78
CA GLU A 32 2.05 26.39 7.75
C GLU A 32 0.93 25.36 7.58
N PHE A 33 0.51 25.10 6.34
CA PHE A 33 -0.50 24.07 6.05
C PHE A 33 0.01 22.67 6.34
N PHE A 34 1.28 22.39 6.06
CA PHE A 34 1.92 21.15 6.47
C PHE A 34 1.90 20.97 8.00
N ASN A 35 2.32 21.99 8.76
CA ASN A 35 2.37 21.90 10.22
C ASN A 35 0.98 21.70 10.83
N LEU A 36 -0.05 22.35 10.31
CA LEU A 36 -1.45 22.15 10.73
C LEU A 36 -1.99 20.76 10.43
N ASN A 37 -1.44 20.07 9.42
CA ASN A 37 -1.89 18.76 8.96
C ASN A 37 -0.83 17.68 9.17
N ARG A 38 0.18 17.91 10.02
CA ARG A 38 1.36 17.03 10.13
C ARG A 38 0.99 15.60 10.52
N GLU A 39 -0.01 15.44 11.37
CA GLU A 39 -0.54 14.13 11.76
C GLU A 39 -1.18 13.41 10.58
N ASN A 40 -2.01 14.12 9.79
CA ASN A 40 -2.59 13.57 8.56
C ASN A 40 -1.50 13.17 7.54
N VAL A 41 -0.45 13.99 7.38
CA VAL A 41 0.66 13.66 6.46
C VAL A 41 1.44 12.43 6.94
N ALA A 42 1.68 12.32 8.25
CA ALA A 42 2.31 11.14 8.83
C ALA A 42 1.46 9.88 8.63
N GLU A 43 0.15 9.98 8.83
CA GLU A 43 -0.80 8.90 8.58
C GLU A 43 -0.80 8.48 7.11
N TYR A 44 -0.89 9.41 6.16
CA TYR A 44 -0.85 9.11 4.73
C TYR A 44 0.48 8.47 4.33
N THR A 45 1.60 8.95 4.87
CA THR A 45 2.92 8.33 4.64
C THR A 45 2.96 6.89 5.15
N ALA A 46 2.39 6.63 6.33
CA ALA A 46 2.32 5.29 6.89
C ALA A 46 1.44 4.36 6.05
N LEU A 47 0.28 4.83 5.60
CA LEU A 47 -0.65 4.07 4.76
C LEU A 47 -0.07 3.77 3.38
N ALA A 48 0.61 4.73 2.75
CA ALA A 48 1.34 4.52 1.50
C ALA A 48 2.40 3.43 1.64
N GLY A 49 3.21 3.50 2.70
CA GLY A 49 4.24 2.50 2.98
C GLY A 49 3.67 1.12 3.31
N ILE A 50 2.49 1.03 3.93
CA ILE A 50 1.80 -0.24 4.13
C ILE A 50 1.36 -0.83 2.80
N ALA A 51 0.68 -0.04 1.95
CA ALA A 51 0.21 -0.51 0.65
C ALA A 51 1.38 -0.97 -0.25
N ASP A 52 2.49 -0.23 -0.26
CA ASP A 52 3.67 -0.59 -1.06
C ASP A 52 4.33 -1.91 -0.57
N ARG A 53 4.32 -2.17 0.75
CA ARG A 53 4.77 -3.47 1.26
C ARG A 53 3.90 -4.63 0.75
N TYR A 54 2.58 -4.46 0.69
CA TYR A 54 1.71 -5.48 0.08
C TYR A 54 1.97 -5.62 -1.41
N ARG A 55 2.15 -4.52 -2.14
CA ARG A 55 2.53 -4.52 -3.56
C ARG A 55 3.78 -5.36 -3.80
N HIS A 56 4.82 -5.21 -2.96
CA HIS A 56 6.04 -6.02 -3.03
C HIS A 56 5.80 -7.50 -2.75
N LYS A 57 5.06 -7.85 -1.68
CA LYS A 57 4.71 -9.25 -1.39
C LYS A 57 3.96 -9.90 -2.56
N PHE A 58 3.00 -9.19 -3.15
CA PHE A 58 2.26 -9.66 -4.33
C PHE A 58 3.17 -9.82 -5.54
N ALA A 59 4.08 -8.87 -5.81
CA ALA A 59 5.06 -8.99 -6.88
C ALA A 59 6.00 -10.20 -6.69
N TRP A 60 6.46 -10.45 -5.46
CA TRP A 60 7.28 -11.61 -5.14
C TRP A 60 6.56 -12.92 -5.44
N TYR A 61 5.29 -13.05 -5.04
CA TYR A 61 4.49 -14.24 -5.35
C TYR A 61 4.27 -14.44 -6.84
N LEU A 62 3.98 -13.36 -7.58
CA LEU A 62 3.75 -13.44 -9.03
C LEU A 62 4.99 -13.91 -9.80
N ASN A 63 6.16 -13.50 -9.32
CA ASN A 63 7.46 -13.81 -9.92
C ASN A 63 8.10 -15.10 -9.37
N ASP A 64 7.36 -15.88 -8.57
CA ASP A 64 7.87 -17.11 -7.94
C ASP A 64 9.19 -16.88 -7.17
N SER A 65 9.28 -15.73 -6.48
CA SER A 65 10.46 -15.31 -5.74
C SER A 65 10.74 -16.24 -4.55
N PRO A 66 12.01 -16.63 -4.29
CA PRO A 66 12.36 -17.42 -3.12
C PRO A 66 12.02 -16.72 -1.79
N LEU A 67 11.89 -15.39 -1.81
CA LEU A 67 11.50 -14.58 -0.65
C LEU A 67 10.14 -14.97 -0.07
N ILE A 68 9.25 -15.57 -0.85
CA ILE A 68 7.96 -16.07 -0.32
C ILE A 68 8.19 -17.14 0.73
N GLU A 69 9.09 -18.10 0.46
CA GLU A 69 9.43 -19.17 1.40
C GLU A 69 10.35 -18.65 2.51
N GLU A 70 11.41 -17.90 2.16
CA GLU A 70 12.39 -17.39 3.12
C GLU A 70 11.76 -16.49 4.19
N CYS A 71 10.74 -15.70 3.82
CA CYS A 71 10.03 -14.82 4.75
C CYS A 71 8.74 -15.46 5.33
N GLY A 72 8.42 -16.71 5.00
CA GLY A 72 7.21 -17.39 5.47
C GLY A 72 5.92 -16.67 5.08
N ILE A 73 5.87 -16.14 3.86
CA ILE A 73 4.74 -15.34 3.37
C ILE A 73 3.61 -16.27 2.92
N ASP A 74 2.52 -16.25 3.69
CA ASP A 74 1.24 -16.82 3.28
C ASP A 74 0.48 -15.81 2.41
N ILE A 75 0.52 -16.01 1.09
CA ILE A 75 -0.04 -15.04 0.14
C ILE A 75 -1.56 -14.89 0.28
N GLU A 76 -2.29 -15.94 0.66
CA GLU A 76 -3.74 -15.91 0.78
C GLU A 76 -4.14 -15.06 1.99
N LYS A 77 -3.43 -15.26 3.11
CA LYS A 77 -3.58 -14.43 4.30
C LYS A 77 -3.20 -12.97 4.04
N GLU A 78 -2.11 -12.72 3.33
CA GLU A 78 -1.69 -11.35 2.97
C GLU A 78 -2.73 -10.68 2.05
N ALA A 79 -3.29 -11.40 1.09
CA ALA A 79 -4.36 -10.90 0.24
C ALA A 79 -5.62 -10.54 1.04
N ALA A 80 -6.02 -11.40 1.99
CA ALA A 80 -7.16 -11.13 2.87
C ALA A 80 -6.92 -9.92 3.78
N ASN A 81 -5.74 -9.83 4.38
CA ASN A 81 -5.36 -8.70 5.24
C ASN A 81 -5.34 -7.39 4.45
N PHE A 82 -4.78 -7.40 3.23
CA PHE A 82 -4.75 -6.23 2.36
C PHE A 82 -6.17 -5.72 2.05
N LYS A 83 -7.08 -6.62 1.63
CA LYS A 83 -8.48 -6.27 1.35
C LYS A 83 -9.20 -5.72 2.59
N ALA A 84 -8.98 -6.32 3.76
CA ALA A 84 -9.58 -5.87 5.01
C ALA A 84 -9.06 -4.48 5.42
N GLN A 85 -7.75 -4.29 5.31
CA GLN A 85 -7.08 -3.05 5.71
C GLN A 85 -7.44 -1.87 4.80
N PHE A 86 -7.65 -2.12 3.50
CA PHE A 86 -7.99 -1.10 2.51
C PHE A 86 -9.40 -1.28 1.94
N ALA A 87 -10.34 -1.81 2.74
CA ALA A 87 -11.69 -2.17 2.29
C ALA A 87 -12.42 -1.03 1.57
N GLU A 88 -12.18 0.22 1.96
CA GLU A 88 -12.76 1.41 1.33
C GLU A 88 -12.40 1.58 -0.16
N PHE A 89 -11.26 1.03 -0.62
CA PHE A 89 -10.82 1.10 -2.02
C PHE A 89 -11.42 0.00 -2.92
N PHE A 90 -12.20 -0.90 -2.34
CA PHE A 90 -12.86 -2.02 -3.04
C PHE A 90 -14.38 -1.88 -3.08
N LYS A 91 -14.90 -0.71 -2.68
CA LYS A 91 -16.34 -0.39 -2.75
C LYS A 91 -16.75 0.13 -4.12
#